data_AF-A0A0H4QKP7-F1
#
_entry.id   AF-A0A0H4QKP7-F1
#
_cell.length_a   1.000
_cell.length_b   1.000
_cell.length_c   1.000
_cell.angle_alpha   90.00
_cell.angle_beta   90.00
_cell.angle_gamma   90.00
#
_symmetry.space_group_name_H-M   'P 1'
#
loop_
_entity.id
_entity.type
_entity.pdbx_description
1 polymer ?
#
loop_
_entity_poly.entity_id
_entity_poly.type
_entity_poly.pdbx_seq_one_letter_code
_entity_poly.pdbx_strand_id
1 'polypeptide(L)' 'MLTNSGLVSYLVIHKIRQKAIAEALDVSISTVYRKIKGLGFTQQEIFVLNQKLEIPVHTFFDEIIELSEHK' A
#
# COMPACT_ATOMS: atom_id res chain seq x y z
N MET A 1 10.04 -11.93 -6.13
CA MET A 1 9.74 -10.56 -5.65
C MET A 1 8.28 -10.56 -5.24
N LEU A 2 7.99 -10.58 -3.93
CA LEU A 2 6.63 -10.44 -3.43
C LEU A 2 6.24 -8.98 -3.66
N THR A 3 5.58 -8.72 -4.79
CA THR A 3 4.93 -7.45 -5.06
C THR A 3 3.83 -7.27 -4.02
N ASN A 4 3.69 -6.08 -3.40
CA ASN A 4 2.58 -5.69 -2.51
C ASN A 4 1.22 -6.05 -3.14
N SER A 5 0.82 -7.31 -3.05
CA SER A 5 -0.21 -7.87 -3.93
C SER A 5 -1.58 -7.41 -3.46
N GLY A 6 -1.74 -7.31 -2.13
CA GLY A 6 -2.92 -6.74 -1.47
C GLY A 6 -3.14 -5.28 -1.84
N LEU A 7 -2.13 -4.42 -1.65
CA LEU A 7 -2.26 -2.99 -1.97
C LEU A 7 -2.56 -2.75 -3.45
N VAL A 8 -1.82 -3.37 -4.36
CA VAL A 8 -2.05 -3.17 -5.80
C VAL A 8 -3.47 -3.61 -6.19
N SER A 9 -3.93 -4.75 -5.67
CA SER A 9 -5.27 -5.27 -5.95
C SER A 9 -6.36 -4.34 -5.41
N TYR A 10 -6.21 -3.87 -4.17
CA TYR A 10 -7.14 -2.91 -3.56
C TYR A 10 -7.25 -1.63 -4.38
N LEU A 11 -6.11 -1.03 -4.77
CA LEU A 11 -6.09 0.20 -5.57
C LEU A 11 -6.82 0.03 -6.91
N VAL A 12 -6.66 -1.13 -7.56
CA VAL A 12 -7.35 -1.44 -8.83
C VAL A 12 -8.86 -1.59 -8.62
N ILE A 13 -9.29 -2.41 -7.64
CA ILE A 13 -10.71 -2.67 -7.36
C ILE A 13 -11.44 -1.37 -6.99
N HIS A 14 -10.82 -0.54 -6.15
CA HIS A 14 -11.37 0.72 -5.68
C HIS A 14 -11.11 1.90 -6.63
N LYS A 15 -10.49 1.66 -7.79
CA LYS A 15 -10.16 2.67 -8.82
C LYS A 15 -9.33 3.86 -8.28
N ILE A 16 -8.50 3.61 -7.27
CA ILE A 16 -7.62 4.61 -6.66
C ILE A 16 -6.36 4.73 -7.53
N ARG A 17 -6.19 5.90 -8.15
CA ARG A 17 -5.03 6.20 -9.00
C ARG A 17 -3.83 6.60 -8.17
N GLN A 18 -2.62 6.31 -8.65
CA GLN A 18 -1.36 6.77 -8.01
C GLN A 18 -1.31 8.29 -7.82
N LYS A 19 -1.98 9.06 -8.70
CA LYS A 19 -2.15 10.51 -8.57
C LYS A 19 -2.87 10.90 -7.26
N ALA A 20 -3.92 10.19 -6.88
CA ALA A 20 -4.66 10.48 -5.65
C ALA A 20 -3.80 10.20 -4.40
N ILE A 21 -2.98 9.13 -4.43
CA ILE A 21 -2.00 8.82 -3.38
C ILE A 21 -0.94 9.92 -3.29
N ALA A 22 -0.46 10.40 -4.44
CA ALA A 22 0.54 11.46 -4.54
C ALA A 22 0.01 12.78 -3.94
N GLU A 23 -1.23 13.15 -4.27
CA GLU A 23 -1.92 14.32 -3.70
C GLU A 23 -2.18 14.16 -2.20
N ALA A 24 -2.57 12.96 -1.74
CA ALA A 24 -2.83 12.70 -0.33
C ALA A 24 -1.56 12.86 0.54
N LEU A 25 -0.40 12.47 0.01
CA LEU A 25 0.89 12.49 0.70
C LEU A 25 1.75 13.72 0.41
N ASP A 26 1.31 14.60 -0.49
CA ASP A 26 2.10 15.73 -0.98
C ASP A 26 3.48 15.32 -1.54
N VAL A 27 3.48 14.30 -2.41
CA VAL A 27 4.69 13.77 -3.05
C VAL A 27 4.49 13.59 -4.55
N SER A 28 5.57 13.31 -5.28
CA SER A 28 5.49 13.00 -6.70
C SER A 28 4.90 11.61 -6.98
N ILE A 29 4.22 11.47 -8.14
CA ILE A 29 3.72 10.17 -8.63
C ILE A 29 4.87 9.15 -8.74
N SER A 30 6.08 9.58 -9.13
CA SER A 30 7.26 8.70 -9.19
C SER A 30 7.67 8.16 -7.82
N THR A 31 7.47 8.93 -6.75
CA THR A 31 7.69 8.48 -5.37
C THR A 31 6.67 7.42 -4.99
N VAL A 32 5.38 7.64 -5.30
CA VAL A 32 4.33 6.63 -5.08
C VAL A 32 4.64 5.33 -5.82
N TYR A 33 5.06 5.40 -7.09
CA TYR A 33 5.43 4.22 -7.87
C TYR A 33 6.54 3.41 -7.18
N ARG A 34 7.61 4.06 -6.70
CA ARG A 34 8.70 3.40 -5.96
C ARG A 34 8.22 2.76 -4.66
N LYS A 35 7.34 3.44 -3.92
CA LYS A 35 6.72 2.92 -2.68
C LYS A 35 5.94 1.64 -2.95
N ILE A 36 5.05 1.65 -3.94
CA ILE A 36 4.27 0.48 -4.34
C ILE A 36 5.18 -0.68 -4.80
N LYS A 37 6.25 -0.37 -5.53
CA LYS A 37 7.18 -1.38 -6.06
C LYS A 37 8.07 -2.07 -5.03
N GLY A 38 8.20 -1.53 -3.81
CA GLY A 38 8.94 -2.19 -2.75
C GLY A 38 9.67 -1.26 -1.77
N LEU A 39 9.67 0.06 -1.98
CA LEU A 39 10.19 0.98 -0.95
C LEU A 39 9.28 1.00 0.29
N GLY A 40 8.00 0.64 0.14
CA GLY A 40 7.03 0.62 1.22
C GLY A 40 6.56 2.01 1.64
N PHE A 41 5.54 2.02 2.50
CA PHE A 41 4.98 3.22 3.11
C PHE A 41 5.37 3.26 4.59
N THR A 42 5.63 4.45 5.11
CA THR A 42 5.83 4.64 6.55
C THR A 42 4.48 4.53 7.28
N GLN A 43 4.50 4.26 8.58
CA GLN A 43 3.28 4.21 9.38
C GLN A 43 2.49 5.52 9.33
N GLN A 44 3.18 6.67 9.31
CA GLN A 44 2.55 7.98 9.17
C GLN A 44 1.85 8.13 7.81
N GLU A 45 2.50 7.69 6.73
CA GLU A 45 1.89 7.72 5.39
C GLU A 45 0.68 6.78 5.30
N ILE A 46 0.76 5.58 5.89
CA ILE A 46 -0.36 4.63 5.96
C ILE A 46 -1.53 5.27 6.71
N PHE A 47 -1.27 5.91 7.85
CA PHE A 47 -2.29 6.63 8.61
C PHE A 47 -2.94 7.74 7.77
N VAL A 48 -2.15 8.57 7.07
CA VAL A 48 -2.68 9.62 6.20
C VAL A 48 -3.53 9.06 5.07
N LEU A 49 -3.09 7.96 4.43
CA LEU A 49 -3.84 7.31 3.36
C LEU A 49 -5.14 6.66 3.85
N ASN A 50 -5.14 6.13 5.07
CA ASN A 50 -6.35 5.65 5.71
C ASN A 50 -7.35 6.80 5.96
N GLN A 51 -6.88 7.95 6.46
CA GLN A 51 -7.75 9.08 6.75
C GLN A 51 -8.26 9.80 5.50
N LYS A 52 -7.43 9.93 4.45
CA LYS A 52 -7.77 10.71 3.24
C LYS A 52 -8.43 9.90 2.13
N LEU A 53 -8.09 8.61 2.01
CA LEU A 53 -8.53 7.76 0.90
C LEU A 53 -9.25 6.48 1.38
N GLU A 54 -9.50 6.37 2.69
CA GLU A 54 -10.19 5.23 3.31
C GLU A 54 -9.54 3.87 2.99
N ILE A 55 -8.23 3.87 2.72
CA ILE A 55 -7.49 2.62 2.48
C ILE A 55 -7.29 1.92 3.83
N PRO A 56 -7.78 0.69 4.03
CA PRO A 56 -7.60 -0.03 5.28
C PRO A 56 -6.11 -0.27 5.59
N VAL A 57 -5.74 -0.13 6.86
CA VAL A 57 -4.35 -0.29 7.30
C VAL A 57 -3.78 -1.67 6.94
N HIS A 58 -4.58 -2.72 7.08
CA HIS A 58 -4.17 -4.10 6.77
C HIS A 58 -3.81 -4.29 5.28
N THR A 59 -4.31 -3.46 4.37
CA THR A 59 -4.00 -3.53 2.94
C THR A 59 -2.51 -3.29 2.62
N PHE A 60 -1.78 -2.63 3.53
CA PHE A 60 -0.36 -2.34 3.38
C PHE A 60 0.57 -3.43 3.90
N PHE A 61 0.03 -4.48 4.52
CA PHE A 61 0.79 -5.58 5.10
C PHE A 61 0.36 -6.87 4.39
N ASP A 62 1.30 -7.54 3.74
CA ASP A 62 1.04 -8.91 3.29
C ASP A 62 0.88 -9.78 4.55
N GLU A 63 -0.14 -10.65 4.60
CA GLU A 63 -0.24 -11.64 5.67
C GLU A 63 1.05 -12.46 5.66
N ILE A 64 1.79 -12.41 6.76
CA ILE A 64 2.82 -13.41 7.02
C ILE A 64 2.04 -14.70 7.27
N ILE A 65 1.76 -15.44 6.20
CA ILE A 65 1.40 -16.85 6.32
C ILE A 65 2.71 -17.53 6.74
N GLU A 66 3.00 -17.51 8.04
CA GLU A 66 3.87 -18.50 8.63
C GLU A 66 3.17 -19.84 8.38
N LEU A 67 3.58 -20.51 7.30
CA LEU A 67 3.43 -21.95 7.21
C LEU A 67 4.27 -22.48 8.37
N SER A 68 3.68 -22.53 9.57
CA SER A 68 4.19 -23.34 10.64
C SER A 68 4.23 -24.75 10.08
N GLU A 69 5.41 -25.18 9.64
CA GLU A 69 5.69 -26.56 9.30
C GLU A 69 5.31 -27.36 10.54
N HIS A 70 4.13 -27.97 10.50
CA HIS A 70 3.74 -28.96 11.47
C HIS A 70 4.77 -30.09 11.38
N LYS A 71 5.65 -30.14 12.38
CA LYS A 71 6.55 -31.25 12.67
C LYS A 71 5.81 -32.58 12.75
#